data_AF-A0A031IZT7-F1
#
_entry.id   AF-A0A031IZT7-F1
#
_cell.length_a   1.000
_cell.length_b   1.000
_cell.length_c   1.000
_cell.angle_alpha   90.00
_cell.angle_beta   90.00
_cell.angle_gamma   90.00
#
_symmetry.space_group_name_H-M   'P 1'
#
loop_
_entity.id
_entity.type
_entity.pdbx_description
1 polymer ?
#
loop_
_entity_poly.entity_id
_entity_poly.type
_entity_poly.pdbx_seq_one_letter_code
_entity_poly.pdbx_strand_id
1 'polypeptide(L)'
;MPPCRPDPQYSLKNNEQLAQQLSDNFNAFRDRNNPGYISVDSIHAMAKKGWSPDPVMNANIRLANELLRRPELMSALDRNTSTGALDGLINRQNVNAVIKGENYFKYKSDKELAGEMLKHFNELKSNPRAGELSFHDLRRLASQSQTGDSSKDHLVQLAQEILRRSDVLKKMDNLAGRDNDGRISWQALYQLSR
;
A
#
# COMPACT_ATOMS: atom_id res chain seq x y z
N MET A 1 -5.23 27.17 -7.16
CA MET A 1 -4.86 27.58 -5.79
C MET A 1 -3.65 26.77 -5.38
N PRO A 2 -2.59 27.39 -4.80
CA PRO A 2 -1.46 26.63 -4.28
C PRO A 2 -1.94 25.72 -3.13
N PRO A 3 -1.30 24.56 -2.89
CA PRO A 3 -1.67 23.70 -1.78
C PRO A 3 -1.53 24.50 -0.48
N CYS A 4 -2.64 24.63 0.25
CA CYS A 4 -2.71 25.34 1.53
C CYS A 4 -1.56 24.89 2.44
N ARG A 5 -1.08 25.76 3.33
CA ARG A 5 -0.05 25.41 4.33
C ARG A 5 -0.40 24.11 5.08
N PRO A 6 0.60 23.28 5.45
CA PRO A 6 0.39 22.12 6.30
C PRO A 6 -0.41 22.51 7.55
N ASP A 7 -1.39 21.68 7.89
CA ASP A 7 -2.16 21.86 9.10
C ASP A 7 -1.28 21.46 10.29
N PRO A 8 -0.98 22.37 11.24
CA PRO A 8 0.00 22.08 12.28
C PRO A 8 -0.42 20.94 13.23
N GLN A 9 -1.71 20.62 13.31
CA GLN A 9 -2.18 19.51 14.14
C GLN A 9 -2.20 18.19 13.35
N TYR A 10 -2.65 18.21 12.10
CA TYR A 10 -2.78 17.00 11.29
C TYR A 10 -1.46 16.55 10.67
N SER A 11 -0.56 17.48 10.35
CA SER A 11 0.77 17.13 9.82
C SER A 11 1.62 16.33 10.82
N LEU A 12 1.35 16.48 12.13
CA LEU A 12 2.04 15.75 13.19
C LEU A 12 1.50 14.33 13.40
N LYS A 13 0.35 13.98 12.81
CA LYS A 13 -0.22 12.64 12.94
C LYS A 13 0.59 11.64 12.11
N ASN A 14 0.76 10.44 12.65
CA ASN A 14 1.26 9.33 11.85
C ASN A 14 0.13 8.74 10.97
N ASN A 15 0.51 7.83 10.07
CA ASN A 15 -0.41 7.27 9.09
C ASN A 15 -1.52 6.43 9.75
N GLU A 16 -1.20 5.69 10.80
CA GLU A 16 -2.15 4.87 11.56
C GLU A 16 -3.17 5.73 12.30
N GLN A 17 -2.76 6.86 12.87
CA GLN A 17 -3.65 7.83 13.50
C GLN A 17 -4.62 8.45 12.49
N LEU A 18 -4.15 8.77 11.29
CA LEU A 18 -5.01 9.28 10.21
C LEU A 18 -5.98 8.20 9.72
N ALA A 19 -5.51 6.96 9.54
CA ALA A 19 -6.35 5.83 9.17
C ALA A 19 -7.40 5.51 10.26
N GLN A 20 -7.03 5.59 11.53
CA GLN A 20 -7.95 5.42 12.65
C GLN A 20 -9.04 6.50 12.64
N GLN A 21 -8.66 7.77 12.46
CA GLN A 21 -9.63 8.86 12.35
C GLN A 21 -10.55 8.72 11.14
N LEU A 22 -10.04 8.20 10.02
CA LEU A 22 -10.85 7.87 8.85
C LEU A 22 -11.81 6.72 9.16
N SER A 23 -11.40 5.72 9.93
CA SER A 23 -12.25 4.60 10.38
C SER A 23 -13.41 5.08 11.25
N ASP A 24 -13.10 5.94 12.23
CA ASP A 24 -14.06 6.51 13.18
C ASP A 24 -15.09 7.38 12.43
N ASN A 25 -14.64 8.16 11.45
CA ASN A 25 -15.47 9.07 10.66
C ASN A 25 -15.88 8.50 9.30
N PHE A 26 -15.77 7.18 9.08
CA PHE A 26 -15.92 6.56 7.76
C PHE A 26 -17.20 6.96 7.04
N ASN A 27 -18.31 7.06 7.79
CA ASN A 27 -19.61 7.45 7.24
C ASN A 27 -19.65 8.88 6.68
N ALA A 28 -18.83 9.80 7.21
CA ALA A 28 -18.75 11.17 6.72
C ALA A 28 -18.07 11.25 5.33
N PHE A 29 -17.22 10.28 5.03
CA PHE A 29 -16.43 10.20 3.79
C PHE A 29 -17.05 9.28 2.73
N ARG A 30 -18.14 8.57 3.06
CA ARG A 30 -18.75 7.64 2.13
C ARG A 30 -19.13 8.30 0.81
N ASP A 31 -18.84 7.59 -0.27
CA ASP A 31 -19.38 7.92 -1.58
C ASP A 31 -20.87 7.57 -1.62
N ARG A 32 -21.69 8.52 -2.10
CA ARG A 32 -23.13 8.30 -2.26
C ARG A 32 -23.44 7.35 -3.41
N ASN A 33 -22.58 7.32 -4.42
CA ASN A 33 -22.75 6.50 -5.62
C ASN A 33 -22.21 5.08 -5.43
N ASN A 34 -21.35 4.87 -4.40
CA ASN A 34 -20.76 3.58 -4.07
C ASN A 34 -21.03 3.23 -2.59
N PRO A 35 -22.23 2.71 -2.26
CA PRO A 35 -22.59 2.39 -0.87
C PRO A 35 -21.58 1.45 -0.21
N GLY A 36 -21.10 1.82 0.98
CA GLY A 36 -20.13 1.03 1.74
C GLY A 36 -18.66 1.38 1.49
N TYR A 37 -18.39 2.24 0.51
CA TYR A 37 -17.05 2.65 0.12
C TYR A 37 -16.84 4.16 0.33
N ILE A 38 -15.59 4.52 0.55
CA ILE A 38 -15.04 5.87 0.37
C ILE A 38 -14.33 5.84 -0.97
N SER A 39 -14.55 6.83 -1.82
CA SER A 39 -13.80 6.99 -3.07
C SER A 39 -12.77 8.10 -2.91
N VAL A 40 -11.74 8.09 -3.77
CA VAL A 40 -10.78 9.21 -3.84
C VAL A 40 -11.53 10.54 -4.09
N ASP A 41 -12.58 10.49 -4.91
CA ASP A 41 -13.45 11.64 -5.18
C ASP A 41 -14.21 12.12 -3.96
N SER A 42 -14.71 11.22 -3.10
CA SER A 42 -15.41 11.63 -1.88
C SER A 42 -14.47 12.28 -0.86
N ILE A 43 -13.20 11.86 -0.81
CA ILE A 43 -12.14 12.53 -0.03
C ILE A 43 -11.85 13.92 -0.60
N HIS A 44 -11.69 14.05 -1.93
CA HIS A 44 -11.53 15.35 -2.57
C HIS A 44 -12.74 16.28 -2.32
N ALA A 45 -13.96 15.74 -2.38
CA ALA A 45 -15.17 16.49 -2.11
C ALA A 45 -15.20 17.00 -0.66
N MET A 46 -14.78 16.17 0.30
CA MET A 46 -14.65 16.60 1.71
C MET A 46 -13.60 17.71 1.86
N ALA A 47 -12.42 17.56 1.26
CA ALA A 47 -11.34 18.56 1.34
C ALA A 47 -11.73 19.92 0.74
N LYS A 48 -12.63 19.94 -0.25
CA LYS A 48 -13.14 21.15 -0.92
C LYS A 48 -14.24 21.86 -0.14
N LYS A 49 -14.78 21.28 0.94
CA LYS A 49 -15.84 21.95 1.71
C LYS A 49 -15.30 23.20 2.39
N GLY A 50 -16.15 24.22 2.48
CA GLY A 50 -15.86 25.43 3.25
C GLY A 50 -15.90 25.17 4.74
N TRP A 51 -15.21 26.03 5.50
CA TRP A 51 -15.28 26.03 6.96
C TRP A 51 -16.70 26.26 7.44
N SER A 52 -17.07 25.59 8.53
CA SER A 52 -18.39 25.71 9.13
C SER A 52 -18.28 25.93 10.65
N PRO A 53 -19.35 26.33 11.35
CA PRO A 53 -19.39 26.33 12.81
C PRO A 53 -19.28 24.93 13.43
N ASP A 54 -19.50 23.85 12.67
CA ASP A 54 -19.40 22.48 13.15
C ASP A 54 -17.92 22.03 13.25
N PRO A 55 -17.40 21.80 14.48
CA PRO A 55 -16.03 21.36 14.67
C PRO A 55 -15.75 19.97 14.07
N VAL A 56 -16.76 19.08 14.00
CA VAL A 56 -16.62 17.73 13.43
C VAL A 56 -16.43 17.81 11.92
N MET A 57 -17.23 18.61 11.23
CA MET A 57 -17.04 18.87 9.79
C MET A 57 -15.65 19.45 9.51
N ASN A 58 -15.21 20.43 10.30
CA ASN A 58 -13.89 21.04 10.13
C ASN A 58 -12.75 20.03 10.36
N ALA A 59 -12.90 19.12 11.33
CA ALA A 59 -11.94 18.03 11.55
C ALA A 59 -11.89 17.09 10.34
N ASN A 60 -13.03 16.72 9.75
CA ASN A 60 -13.09 15.90 8.54
C ASN A 60 -12.46 16.60 7.33
N ILE A 61 -12.63 17.92 7.17
CA ILE A 61 -11.96 18.71 6.13
C ILE A 61 -10.44 18.67 6.32
N ARG A 62 -9.95 18.86 7.55
CA ARG A 62 -8.50 18.78 7.85
C ARG A 62 -7.95 17.38 7.58
N LEU A 63 -8.65 16.33 8.01
CA LEU A 63 -8.29 14.94 7.72
C LEU A 63 -8.20 14.68 6.21
N ALA A 64 -9.22 15.09 5.44
CA ALA A 64 -9.24 14.93 3.99
C ALA A 64 -8.04 15.60 3.32
N ASN A 65 -7.74 16.85 3.70
CA ASN A 65 -6.59 17.58 3.17
C ASN A 65 -5.26 16.89 3.50
N GLU A 66 -5.12 16.34 4.70
CA GLU A 66 -3.89 15.64 5.09
C GLU A 66 -3.73 14.29 4.38
N LEU A 67 -4.82 13.52 4.21
CA LEU A 67 -4.80 12.28 3.43
C LEU A 67 -4.32 12.55 1.99
N LEU A 68 -4.84 13.59 1.34
CA LEU A 68 -4.44 13.97 -0.02
C LEU A 68 -2.98 14.44 -0.14
N ARG A 69 -2.35 14.85 0.97
CA ARG A 69 -0.91 15.17 1.01
C ARG A 69 -0.03 13.93 1.20
N ARG A 70 -0.61 12.77 1.49
CA ARG A 70 0.09 11.52 1.79
C ARG A 70 -0.24 10.45 0.74
N PRO A 71 0.34 10.53 -0.46
CA PRO A 71 0.03 9.60 -1.56
C PRO A 71 0.29 8.14 -1.19
N GLU A 72 1.31 7.85 -0.38
CA GLU A 72 1.61 6.48 0.07
C GLU A 72 0.53 5.93 1.04
N LEU A 73 0.01 6.78 1.94
CA LEU A 73 -1.09 6.41 2.82
C LEU A 73 -2.38 6.21 2.00
N MET A 74 -2.66 7.12 1.08
CA MET A 74 -3.81 6.99 0.17
C MET A 74 -3.75 5.68 -0.62
N SER A 75 -2.60 5.36 -1.18
CA SER A 75 -2.40 4.11 -1.93
C SER A 75 -2.56 2.88 -1.03
N ALA A 76 -2.07 2.92 0.21
CA ALA A 76 -2.26 1.82 1.16
C ALA A 76 -3.73 1.64 1.60
N LEU A 77 -4.48 2.74 1.75
CA LEU A 77 -5.90 2.72 2.07
C LEU A 77 -6.75 2.24 0.89
N ASP A 78 -6.32 2.51 -0.34
CA ASP A 78 -6.98 2.11 -1.58
C ASP A 78 -6.63 0.69 -2.03
N ARG A 79 -5.64 0.07 -1.37
CA ARG A 79 -5.12 -1.23 -1.78
C ARG A 79 -6.11 -2.34 -1.44
N ASN A 80 -6.64 -2.99 -2.47
CA ASN A 80 -7.53 -4.14 -2.33
C ASN A 80 -6.88 -5.24 -1.48
N THR A 81 -7.55 -5.65 -0.40
CA THR A 81 -7.00 -6.61 0.58
C THR A 81 -6.77 -8.02 0.03
N SER A 82 -7.41 -8.37 -1.09
CA SER A 82 -7.29 -9.68 -1.74
C SER A 82 -6.26 -9.68 -2.87
N THR A 83 -6.24 -8.63 -3.68
CA THR A 83 -5.42 -8.60 -4.90
C THR A 83 -4.19 -7.70 -4.81
N GLY A 84 -4.22 -6.69 -3.95
CA GLY A 84 -3.23 -5.62 -3.86
C GLY A 84 -3.33 -4.53 -4.90
N ALA A 85 -4.36 -4.57 -5.77
CA ALA A 85 -4.62 -3.54 -6.77
C ALA A 85 -5.15 -2.24 -6.13
N LEU A 86 -4.87 -1.12 -6.78
CA LEU A 86 -5.46 0.20 -6.48
C LEU A 86 -6.73 0.33 -7.32
N ASP A 87 -7.90 0.22 -6.68
CA ASP A 87 -9.20 0.17 -7.36
C ASP A 87 -10.06 1.43 -7.15
N GLY A 88 -9.53 2.43 -6.44
CA GLY A 88 -10.23 3.68 -6.12
C GLY A 88 -11.30 3.54 -5.03
N LEU A 89 -11.40 2.38 -4.38
CA LEU A 89 -12.45 2.02 -3.42
C LEU A 89 -11.87 1.64 -2.05
N ILE A 90 -12.00 2.57 -1.10
CA ILE A 90 -11.57 2.38 0.28
C ILE A 90 -12.76 1.85 1.10
N ASN A 91 -12.67 0.62 1.57
CA ASN A 91 -13.61 0.01 2.50
C ASN A 91 -12.99 -0.17 3.90
N ARG A 92 -13.81 -0.58 4.88
CA ARG A 92 -13.37 -0.76 6.28
C ARG A 92 -12.27 -1.80 6.45
N GLN A 93 -12.22 -2.82 5.60
CA GLN A 93 -11.15 -3.82 5.62
C GLN A 93 -9.81 -3.22 5.18
N ASN A 94 -9.81 -2.37 4.14
CA ASN A 94 -8.57 -1.68 3.73
C ASN A 94 -8.06 -0.79 4.87
N VAL A 95 -8.94 0.01 5.47
CA VAL A 95 -8.60 0.88 6.61
C VAL A 95 -8.03 0.06 7.78
N ASN A 96 -8.69 -1.04 8.14
CA ASN A 96 -8.22 -1.93 9.20
C ASN A 96 -6.87 -2.60 8.87
N ALA A 97 -6.60 -2.92 7.61
CA ALA A 97 -5.32 -3.47 7.18
C ALA A 97 -4.18 -2.46 7.35
N VAL A 98 -4.44 -1.17 7.15
CA VAL A 98 -3.46 -0.11 7.42
C VAL A 98 -3.21 0.06 8.92
N ILE A 99 -4.28 0.13 9.72
CA ILE A 99 -4.20 0.31 11.18
C ILE A 99 -3.46 -0.85 11.85
N LYS A 100 -3.79 -2.09 11.48
CA LYS A 100 -3.25 -3.31 12.11
C LYS A 100 -2.03 -3.88 11.39
N GLY A 101 -1.70 -3.34 10.21
CA GLY A 101 -0.60 -3.87 9.40
C GLY A 101 0.74 -3.60 10.05
N GLU A 102 1.49 -4.65 10.34
CA GLU A 102 2.84 -4.55 10.92
C GLU A 102 3.94 -4.72 9.86
N ASN A 103 3.57 -5.03 8.61
CA ASN A 103 4.54 -5.20 7.53
C ASN A 103 5.19 -3.86 7.16
N TYR A 104 6.51 -3.83 7.19
CA TYR A 104 7.35 -2.67 6.86
C TYR A 104 7.05 -2.07 5.48
N PHE A 105 6.68 -2.92 4.52
CA PHE A 105 6.46 -2.52 3.13
C PHE A 105 5.01 -2.10 2.82
N LYS A 106 4.11 -2.06 3.80
CA LYS A 106 2.68 -1.76 3.56
C LYS A 106 2.41 -0.42 2.87
N TYR A 107 3.30 0.56 3.07
CA TYR A 107 3.22 1.89 2.42
C TYR A 107 4.11 2.02 1.19
N LYS A 108 4.84 0.98 0.80
CA LYS A 108 5.67 1.03 -0.40
C LYS A 108 4.82 0.90 -1.65
N SER A 109 5.14 1.69 -2.67
CA SER A 109 4.59 1.54 -4.00
C SER A 109 5.05 0.22 -4.64
N ASP A 110 4.36 -0.22 -5.70
CA ASP A 110 4.72 -1.46 -6.40
C ASP A 110 6.08 -1.33 -7.11
N LYS A 111 6.42 -0.12 -7.55
CA LYS A 111 7.73 0.24 -8.09
C LYS A 111 8.83 0.09 -7.04
N GLU A 112 8.62 0.62 -5.84
CA GLU A 112 9.58 0.48 -4.74
C GLU A 112 9.74 -0.98 -4.33
N LEU A 113 8.66 -1.77 -4.29
CA LEU A 113 8.75 -3.21 -4.05
C LEU A 113 9.58 -3.93 -5.11
N ALA A 114 9.36 -3.61 -6.40
CA ALA A 114 10.16 -4.19 -7.48
C ALA A 114 11.65 -3.82 -7.33
N GLY A 115 11.96 -2.59 -6.93
CA GLY A 115 13.32 -2.14 -6.64
C GLY A 115 13.96 -2.88 -5.46
N GLU A 116 13.23 -3.08 -4.37
CA GLU A 116 13.69 -3.85 -3.22
C GLU A 116 13.91 -5.33 -3.58
N MET A 117 13.01 -5.94 -4.34
CA MET A 117 13.19 -7.30 -4.86
C MET A 117 14.40 -7.41 -5.79
N LEU A 118 14.64 -6.40 -6.63
CA LEU A 118 15.80 -6.35 -7.51
C LEU A 118 17.11 -6.32 -6.72
N LYS A 119 17.16 -5.48 -5.69
CA LYS A 119 18.32 -5.34 -4.79
C LYS A 119 18.63 -6.65 -4.07
N HIS A 120 17.61 -7.35 -3.61
CA HIS A 120 17.72 -8.61 -2.86
C HIS A 120 17.52 -9.86 -3.73
N PHE A 121 17.62 -9.74 -5.06
CA PHE A 121 17.21 -10.80 -6.00
C PHE A 121 17.86 -12.16 -5.72
N ASN A 122 19.15 -12.16 -5.38
CA ASN A 122 19.89 -13.38 -5.07
C ASN A 122 19.53 -13.98 -3.70
N GLU A 123 19.28 -13.13 -2.71
CA GLU A 123 18.94 -13.51 -1.33
C GLU A 123 17.52 -14.05 -1.22
N LEU A 124 16.62 -13.60 -2.10
CA LEU A 124 15.25 -14.09 -2.16
C LEU A 124 15.15 -15.55 -2.67
N LYS A 125 16.16 -16.07 -3.37
CA LYS A 125 16.14 -17.40 -3.99
C LYS A 125 16.56 -18.50 -3.03
N SER A 126 16.02 -19.71 -3.22
CA SER A 126 16.54 -20.92 -2.56
C SER A 126 17.93 -21.31 -3.07
N ASN A 127 18.16 -21.11 -4.37
CA ASN A 127 19.46 -21.25 -5.01
C ASN A 127 19.92 -19.88 -5.53
N PRO A 128 20.90 -19.22 -4.88
CA PRO A 128 21.38 -17.90 -5.32
C PRO A 128 21.90 -17.86 -6.76
N ARG A 129 22.33 -19.00 -7.31
CA ARG A 129 22.83 -19.11 -8.69
C ARG A 129 21.74 -19.34 -9.74
N ALA A 130 20.50 -19.57 -9.34
CA ALA A 130 19.39 -19.70 -10.30
C ALA A 130 19.20 -18.36 -11.05
N GLY A 131 18.90 -18.41 -12.35
CA GLY A 131 18.73 -17.21 -13.17
C GLY A 131 17.48 -16.40 -12.83
N GLU A 132 16.50 -17.02 -12.20
CA GLU A 132 15.17 -16.46 -11.93
C GLU A 132 14.76 -16.70 -10.48
N LEU A 133 13.91 -15.82 -9.97
CA LEU A 133 13.23 -15.97 -8.69
C LEU A 133 11.87 -16.62 -8.90
N SER A 134 11.55 -17.69 -8.18
CA SER A 134 10.24 -18.35 -8.33
C SER A 134 9.23 -17.92 -7.27
N PHE A 135 7.94 -18.07 -7.57
CA PHE A 135 6.89 -17.92 -6.56
C PHE A 135 7.06 -18.91 -5.40
N HIS A 136 7.66 -20.08 -5.65
CA HIS A 136 7.97 -21.04 -4.60
C HIS A 136 9.00 -20.47 -3.60
N ASP A 137 10.04 -19.80 -4.10
CA ASP A 137 11.04 -19.14 -3.24
C ASP A 137 10.41 -18.10 -2.33
N LEU A 138 9.51 -17.27 -2.88
CA LEU A 138 8.76 -16.26 -2.14
C LEU A 138 7.84 -16.89 -1.09
N ARG A 139 7.07 -17.92 -1.44
CA ARG A 139 6.19 -18.62 -0.48
C ARG A 139 6.98 -19.24 0.66
N ARG A 140 8.15 -19.83 0.36
CA ARG A 140 9.06 -20.42 1.35
C ARG A 140 9.59 -19.37 2.32
N LEU A 141 9.92 -18.17 1.85
CA LEU A 141 10.36 -17.08 2.72
C LEU A 141 9.20 -16.53 3.54
N ALA A 142 8.07 -16.26 2.90
CA ALA A 142 6.91 -15.66 3.56
C ALA A 142 6.31 -16.53 4.68
N SER A 143 6.51 -17.85 4.62
CA SER A 143 6.09 -18.80 5.67
C SER A 143 7.02 -18.84 6.88
N GLN A 144 8.16 -18.16 6.86
CA GLN A 144 9.07 -18.15 8.00
C GLN A 144 8.58 -17.17 9.07
N SER A 145 8.74 -17.56 10.33
CA SER A 145 8.56 -16.65 11.46
C SER A 145 9.68 -15.62 11.46
N GLN A 146 9.35 -14.39 11.87
CA GLN A 146 10.35 -13.37 12.14
C GLN A 146 11.18 -13.79 13.36
N THR A 147 12.50 -13.72 13.24
CA THR A 147 13.44 -14.20 14.28
C THR A 147 14.14 -13.07 15.03
N GLY A 148 13.85 -11.81 14.69
CA GLY A 148 14.54 -10.64 15.20
C GLY A 148 15.85 -10.33 14.45
N ASP A 149 16.20 -11.12 13.43
CA ASP A 149 17.31 -10.82 12.53
C ASP A 149 16.79 -9.85 11.47
N SER A 150 17.28 -8.61 11.50
CA SER A 150 16.75 -7.55 10.62
C SER A 150 16.89 -7.86 9.14
N SER A 151 17.95 -8.55 8.72
CA SER A 151 18.18 -8.87 7.30
C SER A 151 17.23 -9.99 6.85
N LYS A 152 17.08 -11.03 7.68
CA LYS A 152 16.17 -12.12 7.38
C LYS A 152 14.71 -11.67 7.43
N ASP A 153 14.34 -10.92 8.46
CA ASP A 153 12.98 -10.43 8.66
C ASP A 153 12.58 -9.45 7.55
N HIS A 154 13.53 -8.66 7.01
CA HIS A 154 13.32 -7.83 5.82
C HIS A 154 12.90 -8.67 4.60
N LEU A 155 13.62 -9.76 4.30
CA LEU A 155 13.30 -10.66 3.19
C LEU A 155 11.95 -11.37 3.38
N VAL A 156 11.66 -11.79 4.61
CA VAL A 156 10.36 -12.41 4.98
C VAL A 156 9.23 -11.43 4.74
N GLN A 157 9.35 -10.19 5.24
CA GLN A 157 8.32 -9.17 5.09
C GLN A 157 8.16 -8.73 3.63
N LEU A 158 9.24 -8.66 2.85
CA LEU A 158 9.20 -8.36 1.43
C LEU A 158 8.43 -9.45 0.66
N ALA A 159 8.73 -10.72 0.95
CA ALA A 159 8.05 -11.85 0.34
C ALA A 159 6.57 -11.91 0.73
N GLN A 160 6.22 -11.61 1.99
CA GLN A 160 4.83 -11.55 2.45
C GLN A 160 4.05 -10.44 1.73
N GLU A 161 4.64 -9.26 1.58
CA GLU A 161 3.97 -8.13 0.94
C GLU A 161 3.74 -8.37 -0.55
N ILE A 162 4.74 -8.88 -1.28
CA ILE A 162 4.57 -9.12 -2.72
C ILE A 162 3.55 -10.23 -3.00
N LEU A 163 3.48 -11.26 -2.16
CA LEU A 163 2.47 -12.32 -2.31
C LEU A 163 1.05 -11.83 -2.04
N ARG A 164 0.87 -10.78 -1.22
CA ARG A 164 -0.44 -10.11 -1.05
C ARG A 164 -0.82 -9.25 -2.25
N ARG A 165 0.15 -8.80 -3.03
CA ARG A 165 -0.03 -7.98 -4.23
C ARG A 165 0.01 -8.83 -5.50
N SER A 166 -0.96 -9.73 -5.58
CA SER A 166 -1.10 -10.70 -6.67
C SER A 166 -1.11 -10.07 -8.07
N ASP A 167 -1.63 -8.86 -8.24
CA ASP A 167 -1.63 -8.17 -9.53
C ASP A 167 -0.21 -7.74 -9.95
N VAL A 168 0.58 -7.24 -9.00
CA VAL A 168 2.00 -6.92 -9.18
C VAL A 168 2.81 -8.17 -9.45
N LEU A 169 2.57 -9.22 -8.66
CA LEU A 169 3.26 -10.50 -8.81
C LEU A 169 3.02 -11.09 -10.21
N LYS A 170 1.79 -10.98 -10.73
CA LYS A 170 1.45 -11.38 -12.11
C LYS A 170 2.14 -10.50 -13.16
N LYS A 171 2.25 -9.19 -12.93
CA LYS A 171 3.01 -8.29 -13.82
C LYS A 171 4.49 -8.69 -13.86
N MET A 172 5.09 -9.01 -12.71
CA MET A 172 6.49 -9.43 -12.61
C MET A 172 6.79 -10.73 -13.37
N ASP A 173 5.87 -11.69 -13.32
CA ASP A 173 5.94 -12.98 -14.03
C ASP A 173 5.94 -12.80 -15.56
N ASN A 174 5.03 -11.95 -16.06
CA ASN A 174 4.76 -11.84 -17.49
C ASN A 174 5.58 -10.74 -18.21
N LEU A 175 6.29 -9.87 -17.50
CA LEU A 175 6.90 -8.69 -18.13
C LEU A 175 8.15 -9.01 -18.96
N ALA A 176 8.96 -9.97 -18.52
CA ALA A 176 10.22 -10.31 -19.19
C ALA A 176 10.61 -11.77 -18.93
N GLY A 177 9.70 -12.68 -19.27
CA GLY A 177 9.80 -14.12 -19.04
C GLY A 177 8.80 -14.88 -19.88
N ARG A 178 8.53 -16.15 -19.54
CA ARG A 178 7.40 -16.89 -20.12
C ARG A 178 6.16 -16.58 -19.31
N ASP A 179 5.08 -16.24 -20.00
CA ASP A 179 3.83 -15.89 -19.33
C ASP A 179 3.31 -17.02 -18.42
N ASN A 180 3.00 -16.66 -17.18
CA ASN A 180 2.37 -17.50 -16.17
C ASN A 180 3.17 -18.77 -15.79
N ASP A 181 4.51 -18.72 -15.88
CA ASP A 181 5.36 -19.84 -15.43
C ASP A 181 5.77 -19.74 -13.94
N GLY A 182 5.38 -18.65 -13.27
CA GLY A 182 5.64 -18.40 -11.86
C GLY A 182 7.09 -18.02 -11.58
N ARG A 183 7.79 -17.46 -12.58
CA ARG A 183 9.20 -17.08 -12.51
C ARG A 183 9.38 -15.61 -12.84
N ILE A 184 10.09 -14.94 -11.96
CA ILE A 184 10.37 -13.53 -12.03
C ILE A 184 11.83 -13.36 -12.46
N SER A 185 12.03 -12.79 -13.63
CA SER A 185 13.37 -12.47 -14.12
C SER A 185 13.88 -11.19 -13.47
N TRP A 186 15.21 -11.07 -13.37
CA TRP A 186 15.86 -9.82 -12.94
C TRP A 186 15.44 -8.65 -13.83
N GLN A 187 15.31 -8.89 -15.13
CA GLN A 187 14.93 -7.89 -16.13
C GLN A 187 13.49 -7.37 -15.92
N ALA A 188 12.56 -8.22 -15.48
CA ALA A 188 11.20 -7.80 -15.15
C ALA A 188 11.20 -6.83 -13.95
N LEU A 189 11.92 -7.18 -12.88
CA LEU A 189 12.05 -6.32 -11.70
C LEU A 189 12.73 -4.99 -12.02
N TYR A 190 13.79 -5.02 -12.84
CA TYR A 190 14.46 -3.81 -13.30
C TYR A 190 13.50 -2.87 -14.02
N GLN A 191 12.69 -3.38 -14.95
CA GLN A 191 11.72 -2.56 -15.69
C GLN A 191 10.62 -2.00 -14.79
N LEU A 192 10.10 -2.78 -13.84
CA LEU A 192 9.06 -2.32 -12.91
C LEU A 192 9.58 -1.34 -11.87
N SER A 193 10.87 -1.35 -11.57
CA SER A 193 11.50 -0.43 -10.63
C SER A 193 11.81 0.96 -11.21
N ARG A 194 11.59 1.17 -12.52
CA ARG A 194 12.02 2.38 -13.25
C ARG A 194 11.04 3.53 -13.19
#